data_AF-A0A952QTF5-F1
#
_entry.id   AF-A0A952QTF5-F1
#
_cell.length_a   1.000
_cell.length_b   1.000
_cell.length_c   1.000
_cell.angle_alpha   90.00
_cell.angle_beta   90.00
_cell.angle_gamma   90.00
#
_symmetry.space_group_name_H-M   'P 1'
#
loop_
_entity.id
_entity.type
_entity.pdbx_description
1 polymer ?
#
loop_
_entity_poly.entity_id
_entity_poly.type
_entity_poly.pdbx_seq_one_letter_code
_entity_poly.pdbx_strand_id
1 'polypeptide(L)' 'MTDTSTSQPNASTPTTELPDRLCTWCKVAMTKRLVAGGQFIHYTCPKCVFQHTTKRTPHAH' A
#
# COMPACT_ATOMS: atom_id res chain seq x y z
N MET A 1 4.79 39.00 -4.72
CA MET A 1 4.98 37.77 -5.52
C MET A 1 5.52 36.73 -4.57
N THR A 2 4.73 35.74 -4.16
CA THR A 2 5.24 34.53 -3.48
C THR A 2 4.24 33.41 -3.66
N ASP A 3 4.62 32.51 -4.56
CA ASP A 3 4.07 31.16 -4.76
C ASP A 3 4.18 30.37 -3.45
N THR A 4 3.11 29.68 -3.06
CA THR A 4 3.22 28.56 -2.14
C THR A 4 2.25 27.48 -2.60
N SER A 5 2.67 26.77 -3.65
CA SER A 5 2.12 25.46 -3.98
C SER A 5 2.44 24.47 -2.86
N THR A 6 1.61 24.42 -1.83
CA THR A 6 1.53 23.27 -0.92
C THR A 6 0.82 22.13 -1.65
N SER A 7 1.58 21.39 -2.46
CA SER A 7 1.17 20.06 -2.89
C SER A 7 1.36 19.12 -1.72
N GLN A 8 0.33 19.00 -0.89
CA GLN A 8 0.23 17.98 0.13
C GLN A 8 -0.59 16.81 -0.44
N PRO A 9 0.03 15.71 -0.91
CA PRO A 9 -0.70 14.47 -1.11
C PRO A 9 -0.78 13.75 0.24
N ASN A 10 -1.47 14.32 1.23
CA ASN A 10 -1.74 13.61 2.48
C ASN A 10 -3.16 13.06 2.47
N ALA A 11 -3.42 12.21 1.47
CA ALA A 11 -4.54 11.28 1.50
C ALA A 11 -4.03 9.92 2.00
N SER A 12 -3.43 9.91 3.20
CA SER A 12 -3.23 8.67 3.94
C SER A 12 -4.49 8.44 4.77
N THR A 13 -5.58 8.07 4.09
CA THR A 13 -6.69 7.39 4.76
C THR A 13 -6.08 6.24 5.57
N PRO A 14 -6.44 6.08 6.87
CA PRO A 14 -5.89 4.99 7.68
C PRO A 14 -6.41 3.68 7.09
N THR A 15 -5.63 3.12 6.18
CA THR A 15 -5.88 1.82 5.57
C THR A 15 -5.47 0.78 6.61
N THR A 16 -6.30 0.69 7.66
CA THR A 16 -6.38 -0.39 8.65
C THR A 16 -5.07 -1.15 8.87
N GLU A 17 -4.07 -0.53 9.52
CA GLU A 17 -2.80 -1.17 9.96
C GLU A 17 -2.26 -2.28 9.03
N LEU A 18 -2.29 -2.05 7.72
CA LEU A 18 -1.70 -3.00 6.79
C LEU A 18 -0.24 -2.62 6.59
N PRO A 19 0.71 -3.57 6.69
CA PRO A 19 2.11 -3.26 6.52
C PRO A 19 2.36 -2.73 5.11
N ASP A 20 3.10 -1.63 5.00
CA ASP A 20 3.51 -1.10 3.70
C ASP A 20 4.62 -1.97 3.11
N ARG A 21 4.49 -2.31 1.83
CA ARG A 21 5.52 -3.02 1.07
C ARG A 21 5.96 -2.22 -0.14
N LEU A 22 7.27 -2.26 -0.39
CA LEU A 22 7.88 -1.75 -1.60
C LEU A 22 7.96 -2.84 -2.66
N CYS A 23 7.77 -2.44 -3.92
CA CYS A 23 8.00 -3.32 -5.05
C CYS A 23 9.48 -3.72 -5.12
N THR A 24 9.77 -5.01 -5.27
CA THR A 24 11.15 -5.54 -5.38
C THR A 24 11.97 -4.86 -6.49
N TRP A 25 11.32 -4.60 -7.63
CA TRP A 25 11.97 -4.00 -8.80
C TRP A 25 12.02 -2.47 -8.74
N CYS A 26 10.87 -1.83 -8.68
CA CYS A 26 10.77 -0.37 -8.77
C CYS A 26 11.08 0.36 -7.47
N LYS A 27 11.13 -0.34 -6.32
CA LYS A 27 11.32 0.22 -4.98
C LYS A 27 10.31 1.32 -4.61
N VAL A 28 9.14 1.32 -5.24
CA VAL A 28 8.02 2.23 -4.94
C VAL A 28 6.98 1.54 -4.06
N ALA A 29 6.21 2.33 -3.32
CA ALA A 29 5.08 1.84 -2.54
C ALA A 29 4.06 1.12 -3.43
N MET A 30 3.69 -0.09 -3.02
CA MET A 30 2.67 -0.88 -3.71
C MET A 30 1.28 -0.52 -3.18
N THR A 31 0.28 -0.57 -4.05
CA THR A 31 -1.11 -0.45 -3.63
C THR A 31 -1.52 -1.73 -2.92
N LYS A 32 -2.16 -1.61 -1.75
CA LYS A 32 -2.60 -2.75 -0.94
C LYS A 32 -4.11 -2.84 -0.91
N ARG A 33 -4.66 -4.05 -1.09
CA ARG A 33 -6.10 -4.32 -1.02
C ARG A 33 -6.36 -5.61 -0.24
N LEU A 34 -7.35 -5.56 0.64
CA LEU A 34 -7.88 -6.75 1.29
C LEU A 34 -8.75 -7.55 0.33
N VAL A 35 -8.50 -8.85 0.25
CA VAL A 35 -9.27 -9.80 -0.57
C VAL A 35 -9.68 -11.01 0.27
N ALA A 36 -10.59 -11.82 -0.27
CA ALA A 36 -11.18 -12.99 0.40
C ALA A 36 -11.64 -12.69 1.83
N GLY A 37 -12.48 -11.66 1.99
CA GLY A 37 -13.03 -11.27 3.29
C GLY A 37 -12.00 -10.69 4.27
N GLY A 38 -10.84 -10.25 3.80
CA GLY A 38 -9.79 -9.67 4.64
C GLY A 38 -8.72 -10.66 5.12
N GLN A 39 -8.75 -11.90 4.63
CA GLN A 39 -7.76 -12.93 4.96
C GLN A 39 -6.44 -12.76 4.19
N PHE A 40 -6.45 -12.10 3.05
CA PHE A 40 -5.26 -11.87 2.25
C PHE A 40 -5.14 -10.41 1.87
N ILE A 41 -3.89 -9.97 1.72
CA ILE A 41 -3.53 -8.65 1.25
C ILE A 41 -2.87 -8.84 -0.11
N HIS A 42 -3.48 -8.26 -1.14
CA HIS A 42 -2.86 -8.14 -2.45
C HIS A 42 -2.12 -6.81 -2.53
N TYR A 43 -0.83 -6.89 -2.83
CA TYR A 43 0.03 -5.77 -3.15
C TYR A 43 0.27 -5.71 -4.65
N THR A 44 0.03 -4.56 -5.27
CA THR A 44 0.28 -4.36 -6.70
C THR A 44 1.16 -3.14 -6.91
N CYS A 45 2.24 -3.30 -7.69
CA CYS A 45 3.09 -2.17 -8.04
C CYS A 45 2.38 -1.29 -9.07
N PRO A 46 2.24 0.04 -8.83
CA PRO A 46 1.62 0.93 -9.80
C PRO A 46 2.49 1.20 -11.03
N LYS A 47 3.79 0.88 -10.97
CA LYS A 47 4.73 1.10 -12.09
C LYS A 47 4.87 -0.10 -13.01
N CYS A 48 5.13 -1.28 -12.44
CA CYS A 48 5.46 -2.48 -13.22
C CYS A 48 4.41 -3.58 -13.11
N VAL A 49 3.25 -3.31 -12.49
CA VAL A 49 2.14 -4.25 -12.27
C VAL A 49 2.52 -5.56 -11.56
N PHE A 50 3.71 -5.62 -10.94
CA PHE A 50 4.13 -6.75 -10.12
C PHE A 50 3.14 -6.94 -8.97
N GLN A 51 2.66 -8.17 -8.80
CA GLN A 51 1.69 -8.53 -7.78
C GLN A 51 2.34 -9.41 -6.73
N HIS A 52 2.00 -9.18 -5.47
CA HIS A 52 2.40 -10.00 -4.35
C HIS A 52 1.23 -10.19 -3.41
N THR A 53 0.97 -11.42 -2.99
CA THR A 53 -0.11 -11.73 -2.07
C THR A 53 0.48 -12.21 -0.75
N THR A 54 0.06 -11.59 0.35
CA THR A 54 0.42 -12.03 1.70
C THR A 54 -0.84 -12.42 2.45
N LYS A 55 -0.85 -13.62 3.04
CA LYS A 55 -1.91 -14.01 3.95
C LYS A 55 -1.80 -13.15 5.22
N ARG A 56 -2.90 -12.52 5.64
CA ARG A 56 -3.01 -12.00 7.01
C ARG A 56 -3.06 -13.22 7.91
N THR A 57 -1.92 -13.65 8.43
CA THR A 57 -1.93 -14.47 9.63
C THR A 57 -2.64 -13.63 10.68
N PRO A 58 -3.72 -14.11 11.31
CA PRO A 58 -4.18 -13.47 12.53
C PRO A 58 -3.00 -13.57 13.48
N HIS A 59 -2.31 -12.45 13.73
CA HIS A 59 -1.40 -12.39 14.85
C HIS A 59 -2.31 -12.52 16.08
N ALA A 60 -2.47 -13.75 16.55
CA ALA A 60 -2.82 -14.00 17.93
C ALA A 60 -1.70 -13.33 18.73
N HIS A 61 -2.01 -12.14 19.25
CA HIS A 61 -1.29 -11.55 20.36
C HIS A 61 -1.76 -12.23 21.64
#